data_AF-A0A9D8JVG6-F1
#
_entry.id   AF-A0A9D8JVG6-F1
#
_cell.length_a   1.000
_cell.length_b   1.000
_cell.length_c   1.000
_cell.angle_alpha   90.00
_cell.angle_beta   90.00
_cell.angle_gamma   90.00
#
_symmetry.space_group_name_H-M   'P 1'
#
loop_
_entity.id
_entity.type
_entity.pdbx_description
1 polymer ?
#
loop_
_entity_poly.entity_id
_entity_poly.type
_entity_poly.pdbx_seq_one_letter_code
_entity_poly.pdbx_strand_id
1 'polypeptide(L)'
;MDVSTQCSCSALLQNSLWSLDSMKSSIPAMTKQPAAPHNVHPCRGFDRWVAIAVMSDVMWSSLCRAMGMPGLAADERFATLLARKRHEEALDRIIGEWTEPQTVEEVVAKLREAGVSTGVVARGEDLHSDAQLRHRGHLRIVEHPVLGKPTQVWPSFRSAAMEPEMRRAPLLGEHTHRVCRDILGLPPEEIKRLEEAQVLF
;
A
#
# COMPACT_ATOMS: atom_id res chain seq x y z
N MET A 1 -12.00 -25.08 -0.12
CA MET A 1 -12.47 -23.70 -0.34
C MET A 1 -11.93 -23.29 -1.70
N ASP A 2 -12.79 -22.95 -2.65
CA ASP A 2 -12.39 -22.57 -4.01
C ASP A 2 -12.45 -21.04 -4.13
N VAL A 3 -11.35 -20.42 -4.53
CA VAL A 3 -11.22 -18.96 -4.66
C VAL A 3 -10.53 -18.68 -5.99
N SER A 4 -11.27 -18.13 -6.94
CA SER A 4 -10.69 -17.70 -8.21
C SER A 4 -10.02 -16.33 -8.09
N THR A 5 -8.96 -16.11 -8.86
CA THR A 5 -8.30 -14.80 -8.98
C THR A 5 -9.30 -13.70 -9.35
N GLN A 6 -10.28 -14.02 -10.21
CA GLN A 6 -11.35 -13.10 -10.58
C GLN A 6 -12.21 -12.69 -9.38
N CYS A 7 -12.63 -13.64 -8.53
CA CYS A 7 -13.40 -13.33 -7.33
C CYS A 7 -12.59 -12.47 -6.35
N SER A 8 -11.29 -12.74 -6.17
CA SER A 8 -10.41 -11.92 -5.33
C SER A 8 -10.28 -10.49 -5.86
N CYS A 9 -10.07 -10.30 -7.17
CA CYS A 9 -10.02 -8.97 -7.78
C CYS A 9 -11.35 -8.22 -7.64
N SER A 10 -12.48 -8.90 -7.89
CA SER A 10 -13.82 -8.30 -7.73
C SER A 10 -14.09 -7.85 -6.30
N ALA A 11 -13.65 -8.62 -5.30
CA ALA A 11 -13.79 -8.26 -3.90
C ALA A 11 -13.02 -6.98 -3.52
N LEU A 12 -11.82 -6.79 -4.09
CA LEU A 12 -11.04 -5.56 -3.88
C LEU A 12 -11.66 -4.34 -4.57
N LEU A 13 -12.37 -4.56 -5.68
CA LEU A 13 -13.03 -3.52 -6.48
C LEU A 13 -14.47 -3.24 -6.04
N GLN A 14 -14.92 -3.79 -4.91
CA GLN A 14 -16.31 -3.71 -4.47
C GLN A 14 -16.85 -2.27 -4.48
N ASN A 15 -16.08 -1.29 -4.02
CA ASN A 15 -16.47 0.13 -4.02
C ASN A 15 -16.74 0.69 -5.43
N SER A 16 -16.04 0.21 -6.44
CA SER A 16 -16.25 0.59 -7.84
C SER A 16 -17.46 -0.13 -8.44
N LEU A 17 -17.70 -1.38 -8.04
CA LEU A 17 -18.85 -2.19 -8.51
C LEU A 17 -20.19 -1.60 -8.07
N TRP A 18 -20.31 -1.12 -6.83
CA TRP A 18 -21.50 -0.41 -6.34
C TRP A 18 -21.78 0.89 -7.13
N SER A 19 -20.71 1.54 -7.63
CA SER A 19 -20.85 2.76 -8.44
C SER A 19 -21.42 2.49 -9.83
N LEU A 20 -21.14 1.32 -10.40
CA LEU A 20 -21.62 0.92 -11.73
C LEU A 20 -23.13 0.69 -11.74
N ASP A 21 -23.69 0.10 -10.67
CA ASP A 21 -25.14 -0.13 -10.55
C ASP A 21 -25.93 1.19 -10.42
N SER A 22 -25.25 2.25 -9.97
CA SER A 22 -25.83 3.59 -9.79
C SER A 22 -25.74 4.49 -11.03
N MET A 23 -25.26 4.01 -12.19
CA MET A 23 -24.96 4.88 -13.35
C MET A 23 -25.74 4.54 -14.63
N LYS A 24 -26.75 5.39 -14.90
CA LYS A 24 -27.23 5.78 -16.25
C LYS A 24 -26.24 6.71 -16.99
N SER A 25 -24.94 6.68 -16.70
CA SER A 25 -23.96 7.59 -17.32
C SER A 25 -22.63 6.89 -17.62
N SER A 26 -22.06 7.22 -18.77
CA SER A 26 -21.18 6.40 -19.60
C SER A 26 -19.68 6.56 -19.34
N ILE A 27 -19.23 7.00 -18.15
CA ILE A 27 -17.80 7.08 -17.83
C ILE A 27 -17.54 6.65 -16.37
N PRO A 28 -16.83 5.53 -16.13
CA PRO A 28 -16.39 5.16 -14.79
C PRO A 28 -15.17 6.01 -14.42
N ALA A 29 -15.40 7.23 -13.95
CA ALA A 29 -14.34 8.05 -13.37
C ALA A 29 -14.16 7.70 -11.89
N MET A 30 -12.91 7.56 -11.47
CA MET A 30 -12.44 7.34 -10.08
C MET A 30 -12.76 8.53 -9.14
N THR A 31 -13.70 9.41 -9.50
CA THR A 31 -13.85 10.78 -9.01
C THR A 31 -15.00 11.03 -8.02
N LYS A 32 -15.76 10.00 -7.61
CA LYS A 32 -16.88 10.18 -6.66
C LYS A 32 -16.49 10.02 -5.18
N GLN A 33 -15.24 10.26 -4.79
CA GLN A 33 -14.95 10.42 -3.36
C GLN A 33 -15.40 11.84 -2.93
N PRO A 34 -16.14 11.99 -1.81
CA PRO A 34 -16.59 13.29 -1.31
C PRO A 34 -15.45 14.05 -0.60
N ALA A 35 -14.29 14.16 -1.26
CA ALA A 35 -13.07 14.75 -0.75
C ALA A 35 -12.35 15.50 -1.87
N ALA A 36 -11.94 16.74 -1.61
CA ALA A 36 -11.15 17.55 -2.53
C ALA A 36 -10.34 18.60 -1.73
N PRO A 37 -9.00 18.68 -1.94
CA PRO A 37 -8.18 17.80 -2.79
C PRO A 37 -8.12 16.36 -2.28
N HIS A 38 -7.94 15.40 -3.19
CA HIS A 38 -7.71 13.99 -2.87
C HIS A 38 -6.82 13.36 -3.95
N ASN A 39 -5.56 13.79 -4.01
CA ASN A 39 -4.63 13.44 -5.09
C ASN A 39 -3.18 13.36 -4.59
N VAL A 40 -2.26 13.01 -5.49
CA VAL A 40 -0.82 13.05 -5.29
C VAL A 40 -0.20 14.25 -6.02
N HIS A 41 0.76 14.91 -5.39
CA HIS A 41 1.44 16.09 -5.94
C HIS A 41 2.97 15.91 -5.92
N PRO A 42 3.69 16.42 -6.93
CA PRO A 42 5.14 16.29 -6.99
C PRO A 42 5.81 17.15 -5.91
N CYS A 43 6.93 16.66 -5.39
CA CYS A 43 7.80 17.39 -4.48
C CYS A 43 9.21 17.45 -5.05
N ARG A 44 10.08 18.24 -4.41
CA ARG A 44 11.47 18.39 -4.80
C ARG A 44 12.18 17.04 -4.82
N GLY A 45 12.80 16.72 -5.95
CA GLY A 45 13.59 15.50 -6.16
C GLY A 45 13.04 14.63 -7.29
N PHE A 46 13.77 13.56 -7.61
CA PHE A 46 13.35 12.61 -8.63
C PHE A 46 12.32 11.64 -8.04
N ASP A 47 11.14 11.59 -8.66
CA ASP A 47 10.05 10.68 -8.30
C ASP A 47 9.66 10.75 -6.81
N ARG A 48 9.56 11.98 -6.29
CA ARG A 48 9.08 12.27 -4.93
C ARG A 48 7.71 12.88 -4.99
N TRP A 49 6.75 12.26 -4.29
CA TRP A 49 5.36 12.66 -4.32
C TRP A 49 4.75 12.63 -2.92
N VAL A 50 3.83 13.57 -2.67
CA VAL A 50 3.02 13.62 -1.46
C VAL A 50 1.56 13.32 -1.81
N ALA A 51 0.93 12.40 -1.08
CA ALA A 51 -0.51 12.22 -1.09
C ALA A 51 -1.16 13.21 -0.12
N ILE A 52 -2.18 13.94 -0.58
CA ILE A 52 -2.95 14.89 0.23
C ILE A 52 -4.43 14.56 0.09
N ALA A 53 -5.11 14.37 1.22
CA ALA A 53 -6.53 14.08 1.28
C ALA A 53 -7.24 15.05 2.22
N VAL A 54 -8.24 15.76 1.70
CA VAL A 54 -9.05 16.71 2.46
C VAL A 54 -10.50 16.25 2.46
N MET A 55 -10.97 15.81 3.63
CA MET A 55 -12.29 15.20 3.81
C MET A 55 -13.27 16.11 4.58
N SER A 56 -12.83 17.28 5.02
CA SER A 56 -13.68 18.24 5.76
C SER A 56 -13.28 19.69 5.47
N ASP A 57 -14.20 20.63 5.69
CA ASP A 57 -13.92 22.06 5.51
C ASP A 57 -12.95 22.63 6.56
N VAL A 58 -12.86 21.97 7.73
CA VAL A 58 -11.84 22.27 8.74
C VAL A 58 -10.45 21.95 8.20
N MET A 59 -10.27 20.76 7.62
CA MET A 59 -9.01 20.38 6.98
C MET A 59 -8.68 21.28 5.78
N TRP A 60 -9.69 21.65 4.99
CA TRP A 60 -9.52 22.57 3.88
C TRP A 60 -8.97 23.93 4.34
N SER A 61 -9.58 24.50 5.38
CA SER A 61 -9.12 25.76 5.98
C SER A 61 -7.70 25.63 6.55
N SER A 62 -7.38 24.49 7.18
CA SER A 62 -6.03 24.20 7.66
C SER A 62 -5.01 24.09 6.53
N LEU A 63 -5.35 23.43 5.43
CA LEU A 63 -4.49 23.35 4.24
C LEU A 63 -4.19 24.74 3.68
N CYS A 64 -5.22 25.57 3.48
CA CYS A 64 -5.06 26.94 2.98
C CYS A 64 -4.12 27.77 3.87
N ARG A 65 -4.26 27.68 5.20
CA ARG A 65 -3.36 28.35 6.15
C ARG A 65 -1.94 27.80 6.07
N ALA A 66 -1.76 26.48 6.01
CA ALA A 66 -0.45 25.85 5.89
C ALA A 66 0.26 26.26 4.60
N MET A 67 -0.48 26.42 3.49
CA MET A 67 0.08 26.91 2.23
C MET A 67 0.45 28.41 2.27
N GLY A 68 0.07 29.15 3.33
CA GLY A 68 0.22 30.60 3.37
C GLY A 68 -0.79 31.34 2.49
N MET A 69 -1.85 30.66 2.07
CA MET A 69 -2.89 31.17 1.16
C MET A 69 -4.28 31.11 1.82
N PRO A 70 -4.51 31.74 2.99
CA PRO A 70 -5.78 31.63 3.70
C PRO A 70 -6.98 32.13 2.89
N GLY A 71 -6.77 33.09 1.98
CA GLY A 71 -7.81 33.60 1.08
C GLY A 71 -8.39 32.55 0.11
N LEU A 72 -7.64 31.47 -0.16
CA LEU A 72 -8.11 30.38 -1.01
C LEU A 72 -9.36 29.69 -0.45
N ALA A 73 -9.52 29.69 0.89
CA ALA A 73 -10.70 29.13 1.54
C ALA A 73 -11.98 29.95 1.31
N ALA A 74 -11.84 31.24 0.98
CA ALA A 74 -12.96 32.15 0.69
C ALA A 74 -13.19 32.37 -0.81
N ASP A 75 -12.28 31.91 -1.68
CA ASP A 75 -12.46 31.96 -3.13
C ASP A 75 -13.69 31.12 -3.53
N GLU A 76 -14.63 31.71 -4.27
CA GLU A 76 -15.87 31.07 -4.70
C GLU A 76 -15.63 29.74 -5.43
N ARG A 77 -14.48 29.60 -6.11
CA ARG A 77 -14.07 28.36 -6.79
C ARG A 77 -13.72 27.23 -5.83
N PHE A 78 -13.35 27.53 -4.59
CA PHE A 78 -12.82 26.54 -3.64
C PHE A 78 -13.47 26.55 -2.25
N ALA A 79 -14.40 27.47 -2.00
CA ALA A 79 -15.04 27.64 -0.69
C ALA A 79 -15.86 26.43 -0.24
N THR A 80 -16.45 25.68 -1.18
CA THR A 80 -17.26 24.48 -0.89
C THR A 80 -16.64 23.25 -1.53
N LEU A 81 -16.90 22.07 -0.95
CA LEU A 81 -16.48 20.80 -1.54
C LEU A 81 -16.93 20.64 -3.01
N LEU A 82 -18.17 21.00 -3.33
CA LEU A 82 -18.69 20.94 -4.70
C LEU A 82 -17.96 21.90 -5.64
N ALA A 83 -17.63 23.10 -5.17
CA ALA A 83 -16.83 24.04 -5.96
C ALA A 83 -15.41 23.50 -6.19
N ARG A 84 -14.74 23.01 -5.14
CA ARG A 84 -13.43 22.36 -5.24
C ARG A 84 -13.43 21.22 -6.26
N LYS A 85 -14.47 20.38 -6.25
CA LYS A 85 -14.63 19.29 -7.22
C LYS A 85 -14.83 19.79 -8.65
N ARG A 86 -15.62 20.84 -8.87
CA ARG A 86 -15.80 21.44 -10.21
C ARG A 86 -14.50 22.08 -10.74
N HIS A 87 -13.62 22.51 -9.86
CA HIS A 87 -12.37 23.20 -10.18
C HIS A 87 -11.14 22.39 -9.76
N GLU A 88 -11.24 21.05 -9.72
CA GLU A 88 -10.22 20.16 -9.14
C GLU A 88 -8.87 20.28 -9.86
N GLU A 89 -8.86 20.36 -11.20
CA GLU A 89 -7.62 20.56 -11.96
C GLU A 89 -6.91 21.89 -11.63
N ALA A 90 -7.69 22.96 -11.41
CA ALA A 90 -7.14 24.26 -11.05
C ALA A 90 -6.60 24.24 -9.62
N LEU A 91 -7.29 23.57 -8.71
CA LEU A 91 -6.87 23.37 -7.33
C LEU A 91 -5.59 22.53 -7.26
N ASP A 92 -5.53 21.43 -8.00
CA ASP A 92 -4.38 20.53 -8.04
C ASP A 92 -3.12 21.23 -8.58
N ARG A 93 -3.29 22.14 -9.55
CA ARG A 93 -2.18 22.99 -10.04
C ARG A 93 -1.64 23.91 -8.94
N ILE A 94 -2.51 24.59 -8.20
CA ILE A 94 -2.11 25.48 -7.10
C ILE A 94 -1.35 24.69 -6.01
N ILE A 95 -1.84 23.50 -5.65
CA ILE A 95 -1.19 22.65 -4.66
C ILE A 95 0.13 22.08 -5.21
N GLY A 96 0.16 21.70 -6.49
CA GLY A 96 1.37 21.25 -7.18
C GLY A 96 2.47 22.30 -7.15
N GLU A 97 2.18 23.53 -7.59
CA GLU A 97 3.11 24.66 -7.56
C GLU A 97 3.64 24.95 -6.16
N TRP A 98 2.81 24.76 -5.13
CA TRP A 98 3.22 24.92 -3.74
C TRP A 98 4.12 23.76 -3.25
N THR A 99 3.83 22.51 -3.62
CA THR A 99 4.56 21.32 -3.15
C THR A 99 5.89 21.08 -3.87
N GLU A 100 5.98 21.42 -5.15
CA GLU A 100 7.13 21.16 -6.02
C GLU A 100 8.50 21.66 -5.49
N PRO A 101 8.64 22.87 -4.92
CA PRO A 101 9.95 23.34 -4.43
C PRO A 101 10.38 22.75 -3.06
N GLN A 102 9.50 22.02 -2.36
CA GLN A 102 9.70 21.53 -0.99
C GLN A 102 10.06 20.04 -0.97
N THR A 103 10.79 19.54 0.04
CA THR A 103 10.91 18.08 0.19
C THR A 103 9.59 17.47 0.66
N VAL A 104 9.37 16.20 0.34
CA VAL A 104 8.15 15.50 0.77
C VAL A 104 8.05 15.42 2.30
N GLU A 105 9.18 15.30 3.00
CA GLU A 105 9.23 15.26 4.46
C GLU A 105 8.82 16.61 5.08
N GLU A 106 9.27 17.73 4.48
CA GLU A 106 8.87 19.08 4.89
C GLU A 106 7.35 19.28 4.72
N VAL A 107 6.80 18.91 3.56
CA VAL A 107 5.37 19.03 3.29
C VAL A 107 4.55 18.17 4.25
N VAL A 108 4.93 16.89 4.42
CA VAL A 108 4.24 15.96 5.32
C VAL A 108 4.27 16.45 6.76
N ALA A 109 5.42 16.93 7.25
CA ALA A 109 5.52 17.47 8.61
C ALA A 109 4.58 18.67 8.80
N LYS A 110 4.62 19.61 7.86
CA LYS A 110 3.83 20.85 7.90
C LYS A 110 2.33 20.60 7.83
N LEU A 111 1.88 19.73 6.94
CA LEU A 111 0.47 19.41 6.77
C LEU A 111 -0.07 18.57 7.93
N ARG A 112 0.72 17.63 8.45
CA ARG A 112 0.35 16.83 9.61
C ARG A 112 0.18 17.68 10.87
N GLU A 113 1.07 18.65 11.10
CA GLU A 113 0.94 19.61 12.21
C GLU A 113 -0.33 20.47 12.09
N ALA A 114 -0.73 20.81 10.85
CA ALA A 114 -1.97 21.53 10.57
C ALA A 114 -3.24 20.66 10.67
N GLY A 115 -3.12 19.36 10.95
CA GLY A 115 -4.24 18.42 11.01
C GLY A 115 -4.79 18.01 9.64
N VAL A 116 -3.98 18.09 8.58
CA VAL A 116 -4.34 17.65 7.23
C VAL A 116 -3.81 16.23 6.99
N SER A 117 -4.65 15.36 6.45
CA SER A 117 -4.27 13.99 6.12
C SER A 117 -3.30 13.99 4.95
N THR A 118 -2.09 13.52 5.20
CA THR A 118 -1.00 13.50 4.23
C THR A 118 -0.12 12.28 4.43
N GLY A 119 0.55 11.84 3.36
CA GLY A 119 1.55 10.78 3.42
C GLY A 119 2.56 10.87 2.28
N VAL A 120 3.76 10.35 2.52
CA VAL A 120 4.76 10.13 1.46
C VAL A 120 4.26 9.03 0.55
N VAL A 121 4.32 9.22 -0.76
CA VAL A 121 4.22 8.10 -1.72
C VAL A 121 5.54 7.35 -1.68
N ALA A 122 5.60 6.33 -0.80
CA ALA A 122 6.82 5.62 -0.49
C ALA A 122 7.28 4.74 -1.65
N ARG A 123 8.58 4.78 -1.95
CA ARG A 123 9.26 3.88 -2.89
C ARG A 123 9.67 2.60 -2.17
N GLY A 124 9.96 1.55 -2.94
CA GLY A 124 10.42 0.28 -2.37
C GLY A 124 11.68 0.41 -1.51
N GLU A 125 12.59 1.31 -1.87
CA GLU A 125 13.80 1.61 -1.07
C GLU A 125 13.47 2.28 0.27
N ASP A 126 12.48 3.17 0.30
CA ASP A 126 12.09 3.93 1.50
C ASP A 126 11.61 2.99 2.62
N LEU A 127 10.99 1.86 2.24
CA LEU A 127 10.47 0.85 3.18
C LEU A 127 11.56 0.26 4.10
N HIS A 128 12.80 0.14 3.62
CA HIS A 128 13.90 -0.40 4.41
C HIS A 128 14.39 0.60 5.48
N SER A 129 14.16 1.89 5.24
CA SER A 129 14.47 2.98 6.16
C SER A 129 13.32 3.40 7.07
N ASP A 130 12.10 2.91 6.83
CA ASP A 130 10.91 3.34 7.55
C ASP A 130 10.98 2.98 9.05
N ALA A 131 10.87 4.00 9.89
CA ALA A 131 10.99 3.87 11.34
C ALA A 131 9.85 3.01 11.93
N GLN A 132 8.65 3.08 11.38
CA GLN A 132 7.49 2.34 11.86
C GLN A 132 7.57 0.86 11.47
N LEU A 133 8.00 0.56 10.24
CA LEU A 133 8.24 -0.82 9.80
C LEU A 133 9.35 -1.49 10.62
N ARG A 134 10.42 -0.74 10.93
CA ARG A 134 11.50 -1.19 11.83
C ARG A 134 11.01 -1.41 13.24
N HIS A 135 10.30 -0.45 13.83
CA HIS A 135 9.73 -0.56 15.17
C HIS A 135 8.81 -1.79 15.30
N ARG A 136 8.05 -2.09 14.24
CA ARG A 136 7.16 -3.26 14.18
C ARG A 136 7.87 -4.58 13.88
N GLY A 137 9.16 -4.56 13.53
CA GLY A 137 9.88 -5.74 13.05
C GLY A 137 9.20 -6.37 11.83
N HIS A 138 8.62 -5.53 10.96
CA HIS A 138 7.79 -5.98 9.84
C HIS A 138 8.62 -6.51 8.67
N LEU A 139 9.83 -5.98 8.47
CA LEU A 139 10.80 -6.52 7.53
C LEU A 139 11.83 -7.32 8.34
N ARG A 140 11.95 -8.62 8.06
CA ARG A 140 12.87 -9.54 8.76
C ARG A 140 13.83 -10.19 7.78
N ILE A 141 15.04 -10.46 8.24
CA ILE A 141 16.05 -11.17 7.45
C ILE A 141 15.96 -12.65 7.80
N VAL A 142 15.82 -13.50 6.77
CA VAL A 142 15.78 -14.96 6.93
C VAL A 142 16.95 -15.56 6.17
N GLU A 143 17.77 -16.37 6.83
CA GLU A 143 18.90 -17.03 6.18
C GLU A 143 18.43 -18.19 5.30
N HIS A 144 18.85 -18.18 4.03
CA HIS A 144 18.49 -19.16 3.02
C HIS A 144 19.78 -19.69 2.35
N PRO A 145 19.95 -21.02 2.22
CA PRO A 145 21.19 -21.63 1.75
C PRO A 145 21.60 -21.17 0.34
N VAL A 146 20.63 -20.86 -0.52
CA VAL A 146 20.88 -20.36 -1.90
C VAL A 146 20.84 -18.82 -2.01
N LEU A 147 19.87 -18.15 -1.38
CA LEU A 147 19.63 -16.71 -1.54
C LEU A 147 20.41 -15.85 -0.53
N GLY A 148 21.14 -16.46 0.40
CA GLY A 148 21.85 -15.75 1.46
C GLY A 148 20.88 -15.20 2.51
N LYS A 149 20.73 -13.88 2.58
CA LYS A 149 19.97 -13.19 3.64
C LYS A 149 18.85 -12.31 3.06
N PRO A 150 17.84 -12.88 2.39
CA PRO A 150 16.72 -12.10 1.86
C PRO A 150 15.91 -11.42 2.97
N THR A 151 15.42 -10.21 2.67
CA THR A 151 14.39 -9.53 3.44
C THR A 151 13.02 -10.14 3.12
N GLN A 152 12.29 -10.54 4.15
CA GLN A 152 10.93 -11.07 4.06
C GLN A 152 9.95 -10.18 4.85
N VAL A 153 8.71 -10.13 4.37
CA VAL A 153 7.63 -9.38 4.99
C VAL A 153 6.96 -10.25 6.06
N TRP A 154 6.92 -9.76 7.29
CA TRP A 154 6.20 -10.36 8.40
C TRP A 154 4.69 -10.29 8.18
N PRO A 155 3.88 -11.24 8.69
CA PRO A 155 2.42 -11.12 8.66
C PRO A 155 1.93 -9.73 9.08
N SER A 156 0.99 -9.18 8.30
CA SER A 156 0.50 -7.81 8.49
C SER A 156 -0.31 -7.61 9.77
N PHE A 157 -0.82 -8.70 10.35
CA PHE A 157 -1.53 -8.71 11.63
C PHE A 157 -0.63 -9.21 12.77
N ARG A 158 -0.89 -8.76 14.00
CA ARG A 158 -0.21 -9.22 15.21
C ARG A 158 -1.23 -9.83 16.16
N SER A 159 -0.82 -10.88 16.86
CA SER A 159 -1.59 -11.48 17.94
C SER A 159 -0.75 -11.45 19.21
N ALA A 160 -1.36 -11.06 20.33
CA ALA A 160 -0.71 -11.18 21.64
C ALA A 160 -0.60 -12.64 22.10
N ALA A 161 -1.41 -13.53 21.53
CA ALA A 161 -1.48 -14.94 21.91
C ALA A 161 -0.47 -15.83 21.17
N MET A 162 0.09 -15.36 20.04
CA MET A 162 0.98 -16.15 19.21
C MET A 162 1.88 -15.26 18.35
N GLU A 163 3.17 -15.57 18.34
CA GLU A 163 4.10 -15.06 17.35
C GLU A 163 4.42 -16.20 16.36
N PRO A 164 4.05 -16.06 15.07
CA PRO A 164 4.40 -17.06 14.07
C PRO A 164 5.91 -17.27 14.00
N GLU A 165 6.38 -18.48 13.77
CA GLU A 165 7.80 -18.71 13.47
C GLU A 165 8.03 -18.52 11.97
N MET A 166 8.90 -17.59 11.58
CA MET A 166 9.30 -17.42 10.18
C MET A 166 10.55 -18.23 9.91
N ARG A 167 10.40 -19.23 9.05
CA ARG A 167 11.49 -20.08 8.57
C ARG A 167 11.73 -19.81 7.09
N ARG A 168 12.92 -20.18 6.61
CA ARG A 168 13.22 -20.14 5.19
C ARG A 168 12.27 -21.06 4.40
N ALA A 169 12.08 -20.73 3.13
CA ALA A 169 11.45 -21.65 2.20
C ALA A 169 12.28 -22.95 2.09
N PRO A 170 11.61 -24.11 1.91
CA PRO A 170 12.31 -25.36 1.64
C PRO A 170 12.95 -25.34 0.24
N LEU A 171 14.05 -26.07 0.09
CA LEU A 171 14.57 -26.42 -1.22
C LEU A 171 13.66 -27.45 -1.90
N LEU A 172 13.79 -27.55 -3.22
CA LEU A 172 13.13 -28.59 -3.99
C LEU A 172 13.54 -29.96 -3.44
N GLY A 173 12.56 -30.79 -3.10
CA GLY A 173 12.78 -32.13 -2.58
C GLY A 173 13.28 -32.23 -1.12
N GLU A 174 13.54 -31.12 -0.42
CA GLU A 174 14.22 -31.12 0.89
C GLU A 174 13.57 -32.04 1.94
N HIS A 175 12.25 -32.17 1.88
CA HIS A 175 11.48 -32.94 2.84
C HIS A 175 10.92 -34.25 2.29
N THR A 176 11.24 -34.63 1.04
CA THR A 176 10.65 -35.79 0.35
C THR A 176 10.81 -37.08 1.15
N HIS A 177 12.03 -37.46 1.51
CA HIS A 177 12.30 -38.68 2.29
C HIS A 177 11.61 -38.70 3.65
N ARG A 178 11.60 -37.55 4.34
CA ARG A 178 10.97 -37.42 5.66
C ARG A 178 9.47 -37.69 5.54
N VAL A 179 8.80 -37.11 4.54
CA VAL A 179 7.37 -37.32 4.30
C VAL A 179 7.09 -38.78 3.92
N CYS A 180 7.85 -39.34 2.98
CA CYS A 180 7.67 -40.73 2.54
C CYS A 180 7.83 -41.75 3.68
N ARG A 181 8.82 -41.56 4.54
CA ARG A 181 9.08 -42.47 5.66
C ARG A 181 8.18 -42.20 6.86
N ASP A 182 8.12 -40.96 7.33
CA ASP A 182 7.54 -40.66 8.65
C ASP A 182 6.03 -40.39 8.58
N ILE A 183 5.52 -39.92 7.43
CA ILE A 183 4.09 -39.60 7.24
C ILE A 183 3.39 -40.69 6.46
N LEU A 184 3.99 -41.17 5.36
CA LEU A 184 3.39 -42.20 4.51
C LEU A 184 3.77 -43.63 4.92
N GLY A 185 4.80 -43.82 5.74
CA GLY A 185 5.22 -45.14 6.22
C GLY A 185 5.84 -46.03 5.15
N LEU A 186 6.39 -45.46 4.08
CA LEU A 186 6.98 -46.25 2.99
C LEU A 186 8.27 -46.93 3.43
N PRO A 187 8.48 -48.21 3.06
CA PRO A 187 9.73 -48.90 3.35
C PRO A 187 10.89 -48.33 2.52
N PRO A 188 12.15 -48.42 2.98
CA PRO A 188 13.30 -47.86 2.28
C PRO A 188 13.45 -48.32 0.83
N GLU A 189 13.12 -49.58 0.55
CA GLU A 189 13.18 -50.16 -0.81
C GLU A 189 12.18 -49.51 -1.77
N GLU A 190 11.00 -49.15 -1.27
CA GLU A 190 9.96 -48.47 -2.04
C GLU A 190 10.39 -47.04 -2.38
N ILE A 191 10.97 -46.33 -1.41
CA ILE A 191 11.48 -44.97 -1.60
C ILE A 191 12.57 -44.98 -2.67
N LYS A 192 13.54 -45.89 -2.56
CA LYS A 192 14.62 -46.05 -3.53
C LYS A 192 14.10 -46.33 -4.94
N ARG A 193 13.10 -47.22 -5.08
CA ARG A 193 12.47 -47.49 -6.37
C ARG A 193 11.83 -46.24 -6.98
N LEU A 194 11.17 -45.42 -6.17
CA LEU A 194 10.53 -44.19 -6.64
C LEU A 194 11.54 -43.10 -7.03
N GLU A 195 12.70 -43.05 -6.38
CA GLU A 195 13.83 -42.20 -6.78
C GLU A 195 14.43 -42.64 -8.12
N GLU A 196 14.71 -43.94 -8.28
CA GLU A 196 15.24 -44.51 -9.53
C GLU A 196 14.27 -44.32 -10.71
N ALA A 197 12.97 -44.38 -10.44
CA ALA A 197 11.92 -44.10 -11.41
C ALA A 197 11.68 -42.59 -11.66
N GLN A 198 12.44 -41.70 -11.00
CA GLN A 198 12.30 -40.23 -11.09
C GLN A 198 10.91 -39.71 -10.74
N VAL A 199 10.20 -40.42 -9.86
CA VAL A 199 8.90 -40.00 -9.30
C VAL A 199 9.11 -39.07 -8.12
N LEU A 200 10.22 -39.23 -7.40
CA LEU A 200 10.65 -38.38 -6.28
C LEU A 200 11.78 -37.44 -6.72
N PHE A 201 11.83 -36.25 -6.09
CA PHE A 201 12.92 -35.28 -6.21
C PHE A 201 14.06 -35.62 -5.27
#